data_AF-A0A553AAW6-F1
#
_entry.id   AF-A0A553AAW6-F1
#
_cell.length_a   1.000
_cell.length_b   1.000
_cell.length_c   1.000
_cell.angle_alpha   90.00
_cell.angle_beta   90.00
_cell.angle_gamma   90.00
#
_symmetry.space_group_name_H-M   'P 1'
#
loop_
_entity.id
_entity.type
_entity.pdbx_description
1 polymer ?
#
loop_
_entity_poly.entity_id
_entity_poly.type
_entity_poly.pdbx_seq_one_letter_code
_entity_poly.pdbx_strand_id
1 'polypeptide(L)'
;MSSDDVERRIVMGFVDAVEQAHPALTRFDQRSGDGDFGDNLRGGMRAVVHRLDQSEESPLSVLGSVFLDEVGGTSGPLLGLLFTEIAVAVRDRPSVAAAWATGLSAGLRAITRVGEAAPGDRTMIDAIAPAVETLSESSDMSAAAQAAEDGARRTADMRARMGRASYLGDRAKGEPDPGAAGFALFLWAVSSVVDGTTTPAPFI
;
A
#
# COMPACT_ATOMS: atom_id res chain seq x y z
N MET A 1 13.05 -17.73 12.23
CA MET A 1 12.14 -16.57 12.32
C MET A 1 10.76 -17.12 12.02
N SER A 2 9.77 -16.91 12.89
CA SER A 2 8.39 -17.37 12.63
C SER A 2 7.77 -16.55 11.50
N SER A 3 6.63 -16.98 10.95
CA SER A 3 5.87 -16.16 9.99
C SER A 3 5.47 -14.84 10.62
N ASP A 4 5.02 -14.87 11.87
CA ASP A 4 4.60 -13.66 12.60
C ASP A 4 5.76 -12.70 12.86
N ASP A 5 6.98 -13.19 13.08
CA ASP A 5 8.17 -12.34 13.19
C ASP A 5 8.46 -11.61 11.86
N VAL A 6 8.31 -12.30 10.72
CA VAL A 6 8.47 -11.71 9.38
C VAL A 6 7.40 -10.66 9.16
N GLU A 7 6.13 -10.99 9.41
CA GLU A 7 4.99 -10.07 9.25
C GLU A 7 5.16 -8.85 10.16
N ARG A 8 5.56 -9.04 11.42
CA ARG A 8 5.80 -7.95 12.37
C ARG A 8 6.92 -7.03 11.87
N ARG A 9 8.01 -7.58 11.33
CA ARG A 9 9.09 -6.77 10.73
C ARG A 9 8.61 -5.96 9.53
N ILE A 10 7.78 -6.55 8.66
CA ILE A 10 7.19 -5.84 7.51
C ILE A 10 6.31 -4.69 7.99
N VAL A 11 5.40 -4.96 8.94
CA VAL A 11 4.48 -3.96 9.47
C VAL A 11 5.26 -2.83 10.14
N MET A 12 6.27 -3.14 10.97
CA MET A 12 7.09 -2.11 11.62
C MET A 12 7.94 -1.32 10.62
N GLY A 13 8.49 -1.97 9.58
CA GLY A 13 9.17 -1.27 8.49
C GLY A 13 8.23 -0.30 7.75
N PHE A 14 6.97 -0.68 7.58
CA PHE A 14 5.95 0.20 7.00
C PHE A 14 5.57 1.35 7.95
N VAL A 15 5.50 1.13 9.27
CA VAL A 15 5.31 2.20 10.27
C VAL A 15 6.39 3.26 10.12
N ASP A 16 7.67 2.83 10.12
CA ASP A 16 8.81 3.75 10.04
C ASP A 16 8.84 4.51 8.72
N ALA A 17 8.49 3.84 7.62
CA ALA A 17 8.43 4.46 6.29
C ALA A 17 7.29 5.50 6.20
N VAL A 18 6.13 5.21 6.78
CA VAL A 18 4.98 6.14 6.83
C VAL A 18 5.27 7.36 7.70
N GLU A 19 5.90 7.20 8.87
CA GLU A 19 6.25 8.33 9.73
C GLU A 19 7.24 9.29 9.02
N GLN A 20 8.20 8.75 8.27
CA GLN A 20 9.16 9.55 7.50
C GLN A 20 8.54 10.20 6.27
N ALA A 21 7.71 9.46 5.51
CA ALA A 21 7.08 9.96 4.30
C ALA A 21 5.85 10.87 4.57
N HIS A 22 5.40 10.97 5.83
CA HIS A 22 4.21 11.73 6.23
C HIS A 22 4.14 13.14 5.60
N PRO A 23 5.18 13.99 5.66
CA PRO A 23 5.12 15.32 5.07
C PRO A 23 4.94 15.31 3.55
N ALA A 24 5.54 14.33 2.86
CA ALA A 24 5.40 14.17 1.41
C ALA A 24 3.99 13.69 1.05
N LEU A 25 3.46 12.70 1.77
CA LEU A 25 2.11 12.17 1.55
C LEU A 25 1.02 13.23 1.78
N THR A 26 1.15 14.06 2.83
CA THR A 26 0.27 15.21 3.04
C THR A 26 0.38 16.21 1.90
N ARG A 27 1.59 16.51 1.39
CA ARG A 27 1.78 17.42 0.25
C ARG A 27 1.13 16.86 -1.04
N PHE A 28 1.32 15.57 -1.32
CA PHE A 28 0.73 14.89 -2.48
C PHE A 28 -0.81 14.97 -2.44
N ASP A 29 -1.38 14.79 -1.25
CA ASP A 29 -2.82 14.83 -1.07
C ASP A 29 -3.38 16.26 -1.06
N GLN A 30 -2.64 17.27 -0.58
CA GLN A 30 -3.05 18.68 -0.75
C GLN A 30 -3.13 19.11 -2.22
N ARG A 31 -2.35 18.47 -3.10
CA ARG A 31 -2.46 18.65 -4.55
C ARG A 31 -3.68 17.92 -5.13
N SER A 32 -4.07 16.79 -4.54
CA SER A 32 -5.05 15.85 -5.06
C SER A 32 -6.44 15.91 -4.37
N GLY A 33 -6.55 16.62 -3.25
CA GLY A 33 -7.66 16.52 -2.32
C GLY A 33 -7.55 17.50 -1.16
N ASP A 34 -7.92 17.06 0.03
CA ASP A 34 -8.00 17.85 1.27
C ASP A 34 -6.77 17.74 2.17
N GLY A 35 -5.79 16.90 1.81
CA GLY A 35 -4.50 16.82 2.49
C GLY A 35 -4.49 15.95 3.74
N ASP A 36 -5.50 15.11 3.93
CA ASP A 36 -5.67 14.26 5.11
C ASP A 36 -5.04 12.88 4.97
N PHE A 37 -4.65 12.45 3.76
CA PHE A 37 -4.15 11.08 3.53
C PHE A 37 -2.95 10.73 4.40
N GLY A 38 -1.97 11.63 4.52
CA GLY A 38 -0.78 11.41 5.35
C GLY A 38 -1.14 11.20 6.82
N ASP A 39 -2.07 12.00 7.34
CA ASP A 39 -2.56 11.87 8.73
C ASP A 39 -3.38 10.61 8.94
N ASN A 40 -4.26 10.25 7.98
CA ASN A 40 -5.04 9.02 8.01
C ASN A 40 -4.13 7.77 8.01
N LEU A 41 -3.13 7.75 7.14
CA LEU A 41 -2.18 6.62 7.05
C LEU A 41 -1.35 6.49 8.32
N ARG A 42 -0.79 7.60 8.82
CA ARG A 42 -0.01 7.63 10.06
C ARG A 42 -0.84 7.24 11.28
N GLY A 43 -2.06 7.77 11.38
CA GLY A 43 -3.02 7.43 12.43
C GLY A 43 -3.36 5.93 12.42
N GLY A 44 -3.64 5.39 11.23
CA GLY A 44 -3.88 3.96 11.03
C GLY A 44 -2.70 3.10 11.47
N MET A 45 -1.48 3.43 11.06
CA MET A 45 -0.29 2.68 11.48
C MET A 45 -0.04 2.73 12.99
N ARG A 46 -0.35 3.85 13.66
CA ARG A 46 -0.30 3.93 15.13
C ARG A 46 -1.34 3.05 15.80
N ALA A 47 -2.55 2.99 15.26
CA ALA A 47 -3.59 2.08 15.74
C ALA A 47 -3.19 0.60 15.54
N VAL A 48 -2.56 0.28 14.40
CA VAL A 48 -1.97 -1.05 14.15
C VAL A 48 -0.94 -1.40 15.23
N VAL A 49 0.03 -0.52 15.50
CA VAL A 49 1.04 -0.77 16.55
C VAL A 49 0.38 -1.02 17.91
N HIS A 50 -0.61 -0.20 18.28
CA HIS A 50 -1.32 -0.40 19.54
C HIS A 50 -2.04 -1.76 19.61
N ARG A 51 -2.66 -2.20 18.51
CA ARG A 51 -3.39 -3.48 18.45
C ARG A 51 -2.45 -4.69 18.43
N LEU A 52 -1.27 -4.57 17.82
CA LEU A 52 -0.26 -5.64 17.78
C LEU A 52 0.24 -6.05 19.18
N ASP A 53 0.16 -5.17 20.17
CA ASP A 53 0.56 -5.47 21.54
C ASP A 53 -0.55 -6.18 22.34
N GLN A 54 -1.76 -6.26 21.79
CA GLN A 54 -2.96 -6.75 22.46
C GLN A 54 -3.63 -7.93 21.75
N SER A 55 -3.22 -8.25 20.52
CA SER A 55 -3.83 -9.28 19.69
C SER A 55 -2.93 -10.50 19.53
N GLU A 56 -3.55 -11.68 19.48
CA GLU A 56 -2.94 -12.96 19.10
C GLU A 56 -3.08 -13.23 17.59
N GLU A 57 -3.72 -12.32 16.84
CA GLU A 57 -3.83 -12.41 15.39
C GLU A 57 -2.48 -12.13 14.71
N SER A 58 -2.31 -12.64 13.48
CA SER A 58 -1.10 -12.36 12.71
C SER A 58 -0.97 -10.85 12.43
N PRO A 59 0.25 -10.29 12.38
CA PRO A 59 0.42 -8.85 12.17
C PRO A 59 -0.23 -8.31 10.89
N LEU A 60 -0.26 -9.08 9.80
CA LEU A 60 -0.97 -8.66 8.58
C LEU A 60 -2.50 -8.72 8.74
N SER A 61 -3.02 -9.63 9.57
CA SER A 61 -4.45 -9.68 9.88
C SER A 61 -4.87 -8.45 10.69
N VAL A 62 -4.04 -8.04 11.67
CA VAL A 62 -4.23 -6.78 12.43
C VAL A 62 -4.16 -5.56 11.51
N LEU A 63 -3.20 -5.51 10.59
CA LEU A 63 -3.09 -4.44 9.60
C LEU A 63 -4.38 -4.32 8.76
N GLY A 64 -4.89 -5.45 8.28
CA GLY A 64 -6.14 -5.49 7.50
C GLY A 64 -7.35 -4.99 8.28
N SER A 65 -7.56 -5.48 9.50
CA SER A 65 -8.73 -5.12 10.32
C SER A 65 -8.72 -3.65 10.73
N VAL A 66 -7.59 -3.13 11.20
CA VAL A 66 -7.47 -1.72 11.60
C VAL A 66 -7.74 -0.79 10.41
N PHE A 67 -7.19 -1.08 9.23
CA PHE A 67 -7.45 -0.24 8.06
C PHE A 67 -8.90 -0.32 7.56
N LEU A 68 -9.52 -1.50 7.68
CA LEU A 68 -10.90 -1.70 7.27
C LEU A 68 -11.89 -0.96 8.18
N ASP A 69 -11.63 -0.99 9.50
CA ASP A 69 -12.61 -0.57 10.51
C ASP A 69 -12.34 0.81 11.11
N GLU A 70 -11.08 1.27 11.14
CA GLU A 70 -10.66 2.44 11.93
C GLU A 70 -10.05 3.57 11.09
N VAL A 71 -9.53 3.28 9.89
CA VAL A 71 -8.91 4.31 9.04
C VAL A 71 -9.94 5.00 8.16
N GLY A 72 -10.04 6.32 8.31
CA GLY A 72 -10.96 7.17 7.56
C GLY A 72 -10.56 7.41 6.10
N GLY A 73 -11.43 8.12 5.39
CA GLY A 73 -11.26 8.43 3.97
C GLY A 73 -11.58 7.25 3.06
N THR A 74 -11.46 7.46 1.75
CA THR A 74 -11.72 6.40 0.75
C THR A 74 -10.62 5.34 0.75
N SER A 75 -9.39 5.72 1.11
CA SER A 75 -8.22 4.84 1.07
C SER A 75 -8.19 3.80 2.19
N GLY A 76 -8.69 4.12 3.39
CA GLY A 76 -8.66 3.22 4.55
C GLY A 76 -9.30 1.87 4.26
N PRO A 77 -10.61 1.81 3.97
CA PRO A 77 -11.30 0.56 3.68
C PRO A 77 -10.75 -0.19 2.46
N LEU A 78 -10.29 0.51 1.42
CA LEU A 78 -9.67 -0.13 0.25
C LEU A 78 -8.35 -0.82 0.61
N LEU A 79 -7.48 -0.14 1.35
CA LEU A 79 -6.25 -0.75 1.85
C LEU A 79 -6.54 -1.89 2.84
N GLY A 80 -7.54 -1.74 3.70
CA GLY A 80 -7.98 -2.80 4.61
C GLY A 80 -8.41 -4.08 3.87
N LEU A 81 -9.19 -3.94 2.79
CA LEU A 81 -9.55 -5.06 1.93
C LEU A 81 -8.33 -5.71 1.27
N LEU A 82 -7.41 -4.90 0.72
CA LEU A 82 -6.17 -5.39 0.12
C LEU A 82 -5.34 -6.20 1.14
N PHE A 83 -5.10 -5.63 2.33
CA PHE A 83 -4.31 -6.26 3.38
C PHE A 83 -4.98 -7.53 3.93
N THR A 84 -6.31 -7.56 4.01
CA THR A 84 -7.06 -8.76 4.41
C THR A 84 -6.83 -9.92 3.43
N GLU A 85 -6.91 -9.66 2.12
CA GLU A 85 -6.65 -10.69 1.10
C GLU A 85 -5.20 -11.18 1.11
N ILE A 86 -4.24 -10.29 1.39
CA ILE A 86 -2.83 -10.65 1.59
C ILE A 86 -2.68 -11.55 2.82
N ALA A 87 -3.25 -11.17 3.97
CA ALA A 87 -3.18 -11.93 5.21
C ALA A 87 -3.77 -13.34 5.08
N VAL A 88 -4.86 -13.49 4.31
CA VAL A 88 -5.43 -14.81 3.98
C VAL A 88 -4.47 -15.63 3.13
N ALA A 89 -3.88 -15.05 2.09
CA ALA A 89 -3.04 -15.79 1.16
C ALA A 89 -1.70 -16.25 1.77
N VAL A 90 -1.12 -15.47 2.69
CA VAL A 90 0.20 -15.76 3.29
C VAL A 90 0.14 -16.74 4.47
N ARG A 91 -1.06 -16.99 5.03
CA ARG A 91 -1.28 -17.88 6.18
C ARG A 91 -0.89 -19.34 5.93
N ASP A 92 -1.14 -19.84 4.72
CA ASP A 92 -1.18 -21.28 4.43
C ASP A 92 -0.04 -21.79 3.52
N ARG A 93 1.02 -20.99 3.24
CA ARG A 93 1.87 -21.24 2.04
C ARG A 93 3.37 -21.50 2.32
N PRO A 94 3.98 -22.45 1.57
CA PRO A 94 5.39 -22.85 1.69
C PRO A 94 6.41 -21.99 0.92
N SER A 95 5.98 -21.08 0.01
CA SER A 95 6.86 -20.10 -0.63
C SER A 95 6.30 -18.68 -0.53
N VAL A 96 7.16 -17.75 -0.09
CA VAL A 96 6.78 -16.36 0.21
C VAL A 96 6.27 -15.66 -1.04
N ALA A 97 7.04 -15.64 -2.14
CA ALA A 97 6.68 -14.90 -3.36
C ALA A 97 5.33 -15.31 -3.97
N ALA A 98 5.03 -16.60 -4.08
CA ALA A 98 3.78 -17.07 -4.67
C ALA A 98 2.54 -16.76 -3.80
N ALA A 99 2.72 -16.76 -2.48
CA ALA A 99 1.68 -16.38 -1.53
C ALA A 99 1.36 -14.88 -1.66
N TRP A 100 2.39 -14.04 -1.70
CA TRP A 100 2.24 -12.61 -1.92
C TRP A 100 1.63 -12.27 -3.28
N ALA A 101 2.03 -12.95 -4.37
CA ALA A 101 1.41 -12.77 -5.68
C ALA A 101 -0.09 -13.12 -5.65
N THR A 102 -0.45 -14.21 -4.99
CA THR A 102 -1.85 -14.61 -4.80
C THR A 102 -2.63 -13.55 -4.02
N GLY A 103 -2.10 -13.10 -2.89
CA GLY A 103 -2.72 -12.13 -2.00
C GLY A 103 -2.88 -10.75 -2.65
N LEU A 104 -1.83 -10.23 -3.28
CA LEU A 104 -1.87 -8.95 -3.99
C LEU A 104 -2.84 -9.01 -5.18
N SER A 105 -2.87 -10.12 -5.92
CA SER A 105 -3.82 -10.31 -7.03
C SER A 105 -5.28 -10.37 -6.53
N ALA A 106 -5.53 -11.04 -5.41
CA ALA A 106 -6.86 -11.10 -4.79
C ALA A 106 -7.30 -9.74 -4.24
N GLY A 107 -6.41 -9.06 -3.52
CA GLY A 107 -6.65 -7.71 -3.03
C GLY A 107 -6.89 -6.70 -4.13
N LEU A 108 -6.10 -6.72 -5.22
CA LEU A 108 -6.32 -5.88 -6.40
C LEU A 108 -7.72 -6.08 -6.99
N ARG A 109 -8.17 -7.33 -7.14
CA ARG A 109 -9.55 -7.63 -7.60
C ARG A 109 -10.59 -7.11 -6.61
N ALA A 110 -10.38 -7.27 -5.32
CA ALA A 110 -11.31 -6.83 -4.29
C ALA A 110 -11.49 -5.30 -4.30
N ILE A 111 -10.38 -4.55 -4.32
CA ILE A 111 -10.43 -3.08 -4.35
C ILE A 111 -10.93 -2.53 -5.68
N THR A 112 -10.62 -3.20 -6.80
CA THR A 112 -11.15 -2.82 -8.13
C THR A 112 -12.67 -2.99 -8.16
N ARG A 113 -13.20 -4.07 -7.57
CA ARG A 113 -14.64 -4.31 -7.49
C ARG A 113 -15.36 -3.28 -6.61
N VAL A 114 -14.73 -2.81 -5.54
CA VAL A 114 -15.34 -1.89 -4.57
C VAL A 114 -15.17 -0.42 -4.98
N GLY A 115 -13.98 -0.05 -5.44
CA GLY A 115 -13.62 1.32 -5.81
C GLY A 115 -13.85 1.65 -7.29
N GLU A 116 -14.14 0.64 -8.13
CA GLU A 116 -14.42 0.76 -9.58
C GLU A 116 -13.31 1.42 -10.42
N ALA A 117 -12.13 1.65 -9.82
CA ALA A 117 -10.98 2.25 -10.48
C ALA A 117 -10.22 1.24 -11.36
N ALA A 118 -9.68 1.72 -12.47
CA ALA A 118 -8.86 0.96 -13.40
C ALA A 118 -7.45 1.59 -13.55
N PRO A 119 -6.48 0.86 -14.11
CA PRO A 119 -5.20 1.45 -14.50
C PRO A 119 -5.40 2.68 -15.40
N GLY A 120 -4.71 3.77 -15.07
CA GLY A 120 -4.79 5.08 -15.71
C GLY A 120 -5.79 6.04 -15.07
N ASP A 121 -6.54 5.63 -14.04
CA ASP A 121 -7.48 6.51 -13.35
C ASP A 121 -6.84 7.42 -12.30
N ARG A 122 -5.53 7.23 -12.05
CA ARG A 122 -4.72 7.91 -11.05
C ARG A 122 -5.18 7.58 -9.64
N THR A 123 -4.94 6.34 -9.23
CA THR A 123 -5.25 5.81 -7.91
C THR A 123 -4.17 4.81 -7.46
N MET A 124 -4.33 4.21 -6.27
CA MET A 124 -3.46 3.13 -5.82
C MET A 124 -3.36 1.94 -6.81
N ILE A 125 -4.37 1.75 -7.67
CA ILE A 125 -4.36 0.71 -8.72
C ILE A 125 -3.15 0.87 -9.65
N ASP A 126 -2.73 2.10 -9.92
CA ASP A 126 -1.61 2.40 -10.81
C ASP A 126 -0.24 1.95 -10.27
N ALA A 127 -0.14 1.70 -8.96
CA ALA A 127 1.01 1.06 -8.33
C ALA A 127 0.79 -0.44 -8.10
N ILE A 128 -0.42 -0.86 -7.71
CA ILE A 128 -0.71 -2.26 -7.38
C ILE A 128 -0.70 -3.15 -8.63
N ALA A 129 -1.33 -2.73 -9.72
CA ALA A 129 -1.42 -3.53 -10.94
C ALA A 129 -0.05 -3.92 -11.51
N PRO A 130 0.89 -2.98 -11.78
CA PRO A 130 2.21 -3.36 -12.30
C PRO A 130 3.03 -4.19 -11.30
N ALA A 131 2.85 -3.98 -9.99
CA ALA A 131 3.51 -4.81 -8.98
C ALA A 131 3.01 -6.26 -8.98
N VAL A 132 1.69 -6.46 -9.10
CA VAL A 132 1.08 -7.80 -9.21
C VAL A 132 1.56 -8.52 -10.47
N GLU A 133 1.57 -7.83 -11.61
CA GLU A 133 2.08 -8.37 -12.88
C GLU A 133 3.54 -8.80 -12.74
N THR A 134 4.40 -7.89 -12.28
CA THR A 134 5.84 -8.14 -12.11
C THR A 134 6.11 -9.29 -11.15
N LEU A 135 5.44 -9.34 -10.00
CA LEU A 135 5.64 -10.41 -9.02
C LEU A 135 5.17 -11.77 -9.57
N SER A 136 4.08 -11.78 -10.33
CA SER A 136 3.55 -13.02 -10.92
C SER A 136 4.47 -13.60 -11.98
N GLU A 137 5.18 -12.76 -12.73
CA GLU A 137 6.09 -13.18 -13.79
C GLU A 137 7.49 -13.52 -13.27
N SER A 138 8.04 -12.69 -12.39
CA SER A 138 9.43 -12.79 -11.94
C SER A 138 9.61 -13.59 -10.65
N SER A 139 8.55 -13.67 -9.81
CA SER A 139 8.66 -14.09 -8.40
C SER A 139 9.68 -13.29 -7.58
N ASP A 140 10.03 -12.07 -8.03
CA ASP A 140 11.00 -11.18 -7.39
C ASP A 140 10.25 -10.02 -6.71
N MET A 141 10.35 -9.96 -5.38
CA MET A 141 9.64 -8.97 -4.57
C MET A 141 10.26 -7.57 -4.71
N SER A 142 11.58 -7.49 -4.88
CA SER A 142 12.29 -6.23 -5.14
C SER A 142 11.90 -5.64 -6.49
N ALA A 143 11.80 -6.48 -7.53
CA ALA A 143 11.29 -6.05 -8.84
C ALA A 143 9.83 -5.56 -8.74
N ALA A 144 8.99 -6.26 -7.98
CA ALA A 144 7.60 -5.84 -7.76
C ALA A 144 7.50 -4.51 -6.99
N ALA A 145 8.35 -4.30 -5.98
CA ALA A 145 8.44 -3.05 -5.24
C ALA A 145 8.86 -1.88 -6.15
N GLN A 146 9.84 -2.09 -7.04
CA GLN A 146 10.23 -1.09 -8.04
C GLN A 146 9.09 -0.78 -9.00
N ALA A 147 8.35 -1.79 -9.47
CA ALA A 147 7.18 -1.60 -10.32
C ALA A 147 6.07 -0.81 -9.63
N ALA A 148 5.84 -1.02 -8.32
CA ALA A 148 4.92 -0.20 -7.54
C ALA A 148 5.37 1.25 -7.43
N GLU A 149 6.66 1.48 -7.14
CA GLU A 149 7.24 2.82 -7.07
C GLU A 149 7.12 3.56 -8.41
N ASP A 150 7.50 2.92 -9.51
CA ASP A 150 7.42 3.50 -10.84
C ASP A 150 5.96 3.78 -11.23
N GLY A 151 5.05 2.88 -10.88
CA GLY A 151 3.60 3.05 -11.01
C GLY A 151 3.10 4.29 -10.28
N ALA A 152 3.46 4.42 -8.99
CA ALA A 152 3.13 5.58 -8.18
C ALA A 152 3.73 6.87 -8.76
N ARG A 153 4.99 6.89 -9.21
CA ARG A 153 5.61 8.07 -9.81
C ARG A 153 4.89 8.53 -11.07
N ARG A 154 4.48 7.60 -11.95
CA ARG A 154 3.77 7.93 -13.20
C ARG A 154 2.42 8.61 -12.97
N THR A 155 1.78 8.39 -11.83
CA THR A 155 0.51 9.06 -11.49
C THR A 155 0.61 10.58 -11.44
N ALA A 156 1.81 11.14 -11.24
CA ALA A 156 2.04 12.59 -11.25
C ALA A 156 1.67 13.26 -12.58
N ASP A 157 1.81 12.53 -13.70
CA ASP A 157 1.49 13.04 -15.03
C ASP A 157 0.06 12.68 -15.48
N MET A 158 -0.65 11.88 -14.68
CA MET A 158 -2.00 11.42 -15.01
C MET A 158 -3.07 12.44 -14.64
N ARG A 159 -4.10 12.50 -15.47
CA ARG A 159 -5.34 13.19 -15.14
C ARG A 159 -6.21 12.26 -14.31
N ALA A 160 -6.59 12.70 -13.12
CA ALA A 160 -7.48 11.95 -12.23
C ALA A 160 -8.86 11.72 -12.86
N ARG A 161 -9.36 10.49 -12.73
CA ARG A 161 -10.71 10.10 -13.15
C ARG A 161 -11.58 9.62 -11.98
N MET A 162 -10.94 9.28 -10.87
CA MET A 162 -11.60 8.83 -9.64
C MET A 162 -11.28 9.74 -8.45
N GLY A 163 -12.07 9.59 -7.38
CA GLY A 163 -11.86 10.28 -6.11
C GLY A 163 -11.96 11.81 -6.17
N ARG A 164 -11.53 12.46 -5.08
CA ARG A 164 -11.53 13.93 -4.95
C ARG A 164 -10.68 14.62 -6.02
N ALA A 165 -9.61 13.96 -6.46
CA ALA A 165 -8.70 14.49 -7.48
C ALA A 165 -9.37 14.70 -8.84
N SER A 166 -10.40 13.91 -9.18
CA SER A 166 -11.14 14.04 -10.43
C SER A 166 -11.78 15.43 -10.63
N TYR A 167 -12.09 16.13 -9.53
CA TYR A 167 -12.68 17.48 -9.56
C TYR A 167 -11.69 18.59 -9.91
N LEU A 168 -10.39 18.30 -9.83
CA LEU A 168 -9.32 19.28 -10.00
C LEU A 168 -8.77 19.34 -11.43
N GLY A 169 -9.10 18.35 -12.27
CA GLY A 169 -8.59 18.25 -13.65
C GLY A 169 -7.05 18.23 -13.68
N ASP A 170 -6.45 19.06 -14.54
CA ASP A 170 -4.99 19.13 -14.65
C ASP A 170 -4.30 19.74 -13.42
N ARG A 171 -5.03 20.42 -12.52
CA ARG A 171 -4.45 20.98 -11.29
C ARG A 171 -3.98 19.91 -10.33
N ALA A 172 -4.47 18.68 -10.44
CA ALA A 172 -3.98 17.58 -9.65
C ALA A 172 -2.56 17.14 -10.09
N LYS A 173 -2.10 17.43 -11.31
CA LYS A 173 -0.80 16.95 -11.83
C LYS A 173 0.41 17.54 -11.10
N GLY A 174 1.56 16.89 -11.29
CA GLY A 174 2.87 17.32 -10.81
C GLY A 174 3.29 16.74 -9.46
N GLU A 175 2.42 15.97 -8.80
CA GLU A 175 2.76 15.18 -7.61
C GLU A 175 2.09 13.80 -7.73
N PRO A 176 2.73 12.73 -7.24
CA PRO A 176 2.14 11.39 -7.20
C PRO A 176 0.77 11.36 -6.51
N ASP A 177 -0.07 10.40 -6.88
CA ASP A 177 -1.25 10.00 -6.13
C ASP A 177 -0.82 9.49 -4.74
N PRO A 178 -1.39 10.04 -3.66
CA PRO A 178 -1.00 9.65 -2.31
C PRO A 178 -1.33 8.18 -2.00
N GLY A 179 -2.42 7.64 -2.55
CA GLY A 179 -2.78 6.22 -2.40
C GLY A 179 -1.76 5.28 -3.06
N ALA A 180 -1.33 5.61 -4.27
CA ALA A 180 -0.29 4.89 -4.99
C ALA A 180 1.06 4.96 -4.27
N ALA A 181 1.44 6.15 -3.78
CA ALA A 181 2.67 6.33 -3.00
C ALA A 181 2.63 5.53 -1.68
N GLY A 182 1.49 5.53 -0.98
CA GLY A 182 1.28 4.73 0.23
C GLY A 182 1.43 3.21 -0.01
N PHE A 183 0.89 2.70 -1.13
CA PHE A 183 1.09 1.30 -1.49
C PHE A 183 2.54 0.97 -1.85
N ALA A 184 3.24 1.86 -2.57
CA ALA A 184 4.65 1.66 -2.90
C ALA A 184 5.54 1.61 -1.64
N LEU A 185 5.25 2.43 -0.62
CA LEU A 185 5.91 2.35 0.69
C LEU A 185 5.69 0.99 1.37
N PHE A 186 4.46 0.47 1.33
CA PHE A 186 4.14 -0.85 1.87
C PHE A 186 4.94 -1.95 1.16
N LEU A 187 4.94 -1.96 -0.17
CA LEU A 187 5.64 -3.00 -0.93
C LEU A 187 7.17 -2.90 -0.81
N TRP A 188 7.70 -1.68 -0.68
CA TRP A 188 9.10 -1.48 -0.29
C TRP A 188 9.41 -2.14 1.06
N ALA A 189 8.57 -1.93 2.08
CA ALA A 189 8.77 -2.54 3.39
C ALA A 189 8.76 -4.08 3.31
N VAL A 190 7.87 -4.65 2.49
CA VAL A 190 7.87 -6.10 2.20
C VAL A 190 9.20 -6.52 1.58
N SER A 191 9.66 -5.85 0.52
CA SER A 191 10.94 -6.19 -0.15
C SER A 191 12.14 -6.09 0.79
N SER A 192 12.18 -5.08 1.66
CA SER A 192 13.28 -4.85 2.61
C SER A 192 13.46 -6.01 3.60
N VAL A 193 12.37 -6.74 3.91
CA VAL A 193 12.40 -7.88 4.82
C VAL A 193 12.59 -9.20 4.07
N VAL A 194 11.94 -9.36 2.91
CA VAL A 194 11.97 -10.61 2.14
C VAL A 194 13.30 -10.78 1.39
N ASP A 195 13.77 -9.73 0.73
CA ASP A 195 14.98 -9.77 -0.12
C ASP A 195 16.19 -9.07 0.53
N GLY A 196 15.98 -8.32 1.62
CA GLY A 196 17.04 -7.59 2.30
C GLY A 196 17.47 -6.31 1.57
N THR A 197 16.55 -5.67 0.84
CA THR A 197 16.82 -4.45 0.07
C THR A 197 17.44 -3.36 0.96
N THR A 198 18.53 -2.74 0.49
CA THR A 198 19.28 -1.69 1.20
C THR A 198 19.01 -0.28 0.67
N THR A 199 18.08 -0.13 -0.28
CA THR A 199 17.71 1.17 -0.83
C THR A 199 16.80 1.94 0.14
N PRO A 200 16.89 3.29 0.18
CA PRO A 200 15.99 4.12 0.96
C PRO A 200 14.52 3.86 0.58
N ALA A 201 13.61 4.03 1.53
CA ALA A 201 12.18 3.94 1.20
C ALA A 201 11.80 5.03 0.19
N PRO A 202 10.87 4.74 -0.72
CA PRO A 202 10.46 5.70 -1.72
C PRO A 202 9.75 6.89 -1.05
N PHE A 203 9.84 8.08 -1.65
CA PHE A 203 9.14 9.29 -1.19
C PHE A 203 9.54 9.82 0.20
N ILE A 204 10.65 9.35 0.78
CA ILE A 204 11.32 9.90 1.96
C ILE A 204 12.45 10.86 1.55
#